data_AF-A0A5C7UWS9-F1
#
_entry.id   AF-A0A5C7UWS9-F1
#
_cell.length_a   1.000
_cell.length_b   1.000
_cell.length_c   1.000
_cell.angle_alpha   90.00
_cell.angle_beta   90.00
_cell.angle_gamma   90.00
#
_symmetry.space_group_name_H-M   'P 1'
#
loop_
_entity.id
_entity.type
_entity.pdbx_description
1 polymer ?
#
loop_
_entity_poly.entity_id
_entity_poly.type
_entity_poly.pdbx_seq_one_letter_code
_entity_poly.pdbx_strand_id
1 'polypeptide(L)'
;MAHVSDLIAEDIELYLKTHERKSLLRFITCGSVDDGKSTLIGRMLYESKMLFEDQLAQLEFDSKKVGTQAGDLDFALLVDGLAAEREQGITIDVAYRFFSTDKRKFIVADTPGHEQYTRNMITGASTADVAVILIDARKGVLTQTRRHSYLVSLIGIRNVVLAINKLDMVGYSQEIFNQIDQDYRTFAKELGLQNIVSIPMSALKGDNITSLSANTPWYRGETLMGYLENIEIEDESGKSGIFRMPVQWVNRPNLDFRGYSGLIVRGNVKPGDPVRVLPSGKESRVARIVTNEGDLEQAISGQSITLTLTDEIDISRGDILASTDSPPSVADQFEATLVWMTEEPMLPGRPYLMKIGARIVTANVSTLKYKVNVNTLEHVAVTKLELNEIGVCNLSTDRLIAFDPYIEDRDTGGFIMIDRLTNNTVGAGMLHFALRRSQNIHWQAININKQAHAAIKGQKPFVLWFTGLSGSGKSTIANLVEKKLYSLGKHTYLLDGDNVRHGLNKDLGFTDADRVENIRRIAEVARLMVDAGQIVLVSFISPFRSERRMARELVDRGEFFEVFIDTPIDVAEKRDPKGLYKKMRRGELKNFTGIDSPYEVPENAEIHVDTTTLTPELAVEKIVNYLSDAGVLDQS
;
A
#
# COMPACT_ATOMS: atom_id res chain seq x y z
N MET A 1 15.11 43.08 -14.67
CA MET A 1 15.93 43.62 -13.56
C MET A 1 15.25 43.25 -12.26
N ALA A 2 16.07 42.81 -11.30
CA ALA A 2 15.69 42.03 -10.14
C ALA A 2 14.75 42.77 -9.17
N HIS A 3 13.95 41.99 -8.44
CA HIS A 3 13.37 42.41 -7.16
C HIS A 3 14.53 42.71 -6.20
N VAL A 4 15.04 43.95 -6.24
CA VAL A 4 15.88 44.49 -5.18
C VAL A 4 14.93 44.86 -4.05
N SER A 5 14.65 43.87 -3.19
CA SER A 5 14.14 44.14 -1.86
C SER A 5 15.15 45.05 -1.16
N ASP A 6 14.70 46.11 -0.49
CA ASP A 6 15.56 47.03 0.26
C ASP A 6 16.47 46.29 1.28
N LEU A 7 16.11 45.06 1.69
CA LEU A 7 16.96 44.18 2.51
C LEU A 7 18.23 43.67 1.81
N ILE A 8 18.26 43.56 0.49
CA ILE A 8 19.44 43.11 -0.26
C ILE A 8 20.55 44.17 -0.17
N ALA A 9 20.18 45.44 -0.03
CA ALA A 9 21.13 46.55 0.09
C ALA A 9 21.69 46.71 1.51
N GLU A 10 20.95 46.27 2.54
CA GLU A 10 21.30 46.51 3.95
C GLU A 10 21.90 45.28 4.67
N ASP A 11 21.47 44.04 4.39
CA ASP A 11 22.00 42.83 5.05
C ASP A 11 21.75 41.52 4.26
N ILE A 12 22.72 41.15 3.42
CA ILE A 12 22.68 39.93 2.58
C ILE A 12 22.67 38.65 3.43
N GLU A 13 23.32 38.62 4.59
CA GLU A 13 23.34 37.42 5.45
C GLU A 13 21.96 37.17 6.08
N LEU A 14 21.29 38.24 6.52
CA LEU A 14 19.92 38.14 7.02
C LEU A 14 18.97 37.70 5.90
N TYR A 15 19.10 38.26 4.69
CA TYR A 15 18.31 37.86 3.53
C TYR A 15 18.51 36.38 3.18
N LEU A 16 19.76 35.88 3.17
CA LEU A 16 20.08 34.48 2.91
C LEU A 16 19.54 33.57 4.02
N LYS A 17 19.69 33.93 5.30
CA LYS A 17 19.12 33.17 6.44
C LYS A 17 17.59 33.12 6.39
N THR A 18 16.94 34.23 6.03
CA THR A 18 15.47 34.27 5.87
C THR A 18 15.02 33.43 4.67
N HIS A 19 15.79 33.38 3.57
CA HIS A 19 15.52 32.49 2.43
C HIS A 19 15.77 31.01 2.72
N GLU A 20 16.77 30.68 3.54
CA GLU A 20 17.03 29.33 4.03
C GLU A 20 15.88 28.84 4.92
N ARG A 21 15.34 29.70 5.79
CA ARG A 21 14.31 29.37 6.78
C ARG A 21 12.86 29.48 6.31
N LYS A 22 12.59 29.77 5.03
CA LYS A 22 11.21 29.82 4.51
C LYS A 22 10.49 28.50 4.77
N SER A 23 9.28 28.57 5.32
CA SER A 23 8.44 27.39 5.52
C SER A 23 8.06 26.76 4.17
N LEU A 24 7.84 25.45 4.19
CA LEU A 24 7.42 24.66 3.03
C LEU A 24 5.92 24.39 3.14
N LEU A 25 5.19 24.46 2.03
CA LEU A 25 3.82 23.96 1.89
C LEU A 25 3.78 22.94 0.77
N ARG A 26 3.25 21.75 1.05
CA ARG A 26 2.91 20.77 0.02
C ARG A 26 1.40 20.81 -0.20
N PHE A 27 0.98 20.99 -1.44
CA PHE A 27 -0.43 20.92 -1.77
C PHE A 27 -0.68 20.15 -3.06
N ILE A 28 -1.90 19.62 -3.18
CA ILE A 28 -2.36 18.92 -4.38
C ILE A 28 -3.46 19.71 -5.07
N THR A 29 -3.55 19.58 -6.39
CA THR A 29 -4.70 20.02 -7.17
C THR A 29 -5.56 18.83 -7.54
N CYS A 30 -6.85 18.89 -7.21
CA CYS A 30 -7.84 17.86 -7.50
C CYS A 30 -9.04 18.47 -8.20
N GLY A 31 -9.76 17.71 -9.01
CA GLY A 31 -10.90 18.22 -9.78
C GLY A 31 -11.21 17.33 -10.97
N SER A 32 -12.39 17.51 -11.56
CA SER A 32 -12.82 16.76 -12.74
C SER A 32 -11.94 17.05 -13.96
N VAL A 33 -12.11 16.24 -15.01
CA VAL A 33 -11.57 16.55 -16.33
C VAL A 33 -12.17 17.87 -16.81
N ASP A 34 -11.33 18.74 -17.38
CA ASP A 34 -11.64 20.11 -17.81
C ASP A 34 -11.90 21.14 -16.71
N ASP A 35 -11.79 20.85 -15.42
CA ASP A 35 -12.00 21.88 -14.37
C ASP A 35 -10.91 22.97 -14.36
N GLY A 36 -9.87 22.83 -15.18
CA GLY A 36 -8.81 23.84 -15.38
C GLY A 36 -7.63 23.72 -14.42
N LYS A 37 -7.31 22.51 -13.94
CA LYS A 37 -6.16 22.23 -13.04
C LYS A 37 -4.83 22.66 -13.65
N SER A 38 -4.50 22.15 -14.83
CA SER A 38 -3.25 22.49 -15.55
C SER A 38 -3.18 23.98 -15.87
N THR A 39 -4.29 24.59 -16.31
CA THR A 39 -4.38 26.04 -16.55
C THR A 39 -4.08 26.84 -15.28
N LEU A 40 -4.63 26.43 -14.13
CA LEU A 40 -4.38 27.09 -12.86
C LEU A 40 -2.89 27.01 -12.46
N ILE A 41 -2.31 25.81 -12.49
CA ILE A 41 -0.89 25.62 -12.15
C ILE A 41 0.00 26.44 -13.09
N GLY A 42 -0.23 26.37 -14.40
CA GLY A 42 0.51 27.14 -15.39
C GLY A 42 0.40 28.65 -15.15
N ARG A 43 -0.79 29.13 -14.79
CA ARG A 43 -1.02 30.53 -14.44
C ARG A 43 -0.28 30.94 -13.15
N MET A 44 -0.29 30.11 -12.12
CA MET A 44 0.47 30.37 -10.88
C MET A 44 1.98 30.42 -11.14
N LEU A 45 2.51 29.53 -11.99
CA LEU A 45 3.92 29.54 -12.39
C LEU A 45 4.28 30.79 -13.20
N TYR A 46 3.39 31.24 -14.07
CA TYR A 46 3.55 32.49 -14.81
C TYR A 46 3.55 33.72 -13.88
N GLU A 47 2.55 33.84 -12.99
CA GLU A 47 2.40 35.00 -12.12
C GLU A 47 3.43 35.06 -10.99
N SER A 48 4.01 33.91 -10.59
CA SER A 48 5.16 33.87 -9.67
C SER A 48 6.48 34.31 -10.32
N LYS A 49 6.46 34.72 -11.60
CA LYS A 49 7.62 35.21 -12.38
C LYS A 49 8.80 34.22 -12.41
N MET A 50 8.53 32.93 -12.28
CA MET A 50 9.53 31.86 -12.27
C MET A 50 9.90 31.36 -13.67
N LEU A 51 9.12 31.74 -14.70
CA LEU A 51 9.40 31.36 -16.08
C LEU A 51 10.45 32.29 -16.68
N PHE A 52 11.52 31.71 -17.19
CA PHE A 52 12.54 32.42 -17.96
C PHE A 52 11.96 32.90 -19.31
N GLU A 53 12.52 33.96 -19.89
CA GLU A 53 12.01 34.59 -21.12
C GLU A 53 11.93 33.63 -22.32
N ASP A 54 12.82 32.64 -22.38
CA ASP A 54 12.85 31.57 -23.38
C ASP A 54 11.68 30.59 -23.23
N GLN A 55 11.32 30.21 -22.01
CA GLN A 55 10.14 29.36 -21.74
C GLN A 55 8.84 30.06 -22.08
N LEU A 56 8.78 31.38 -21.86
CA LEU A 56 7.66 32.23 -22.24
C LEU A 56 7.50 32.33 -23.76
N ALA A 57 8.61 32.56 -24.49
CA ALA A 57 8.61 32.58 -25.95
C ALA A 57 8.20 31.22 -26.55
N GLN A 58 8.63 30.11 -25.94
CA GLN A 58 8.23 28.76 -26.34
C GLN A 58 6.73 28.53 -26.12
N LEU A 59 6.19 28.98 -24.97
CA LEU A 59 4.76 28.88 -24.69
C LEU A 59 3.93 29.69 -25.70
N GLU A 60 4.35 30.91 -26.04
CA GLU A 60 3.70 31.72 -27.08
C GLU A 60 3.69 31.04 -28.44
N PHE A 61 4.80 30.39 -28.80
CA PHE A 61 4.93 29.66 -30.05
C PHE A 61 4.01 28.43 -30.08
N ASP A 62 4.03 27.61 -29.02
CA ASP A 62 3.23 26.39 -28.93
C ASP A 62 1.73 26.70 -28.80
N SER A 63 1.36 27.77 -28.08
CA SER A 63 -0.03 28.25 -28.00
C SER A 63 -0.59 28.64 -29.39
N LYS A 64 0.23 29.23 -30.26
CA LYS A 64 -0.18 29.58 -31.65
C LYS A 64 -0.27 28.36 -32.57
N LYS A 65 0.52 27.32 -32.33
CA LYS A 65 0.64 26.16 -33.23
C LYS A 65 -0.35 25.04 -32.87
N VAL A 66 -0.57 24.81 -31.58
CA VAL A 66 -1.32 23.66 -31.04
C VAL A 66 -2.28 24.03 -29.91
N GLY A 67 -2.33 25.30 -29.51
CA GLY A 67 -3.16 25.76 -28.39
C GLY A 67 -4.65 25.74 -28.67
N THR A 68 -5.43 25.57 -27.60
CA THR A 68 -6.90 25.50 -27.65
C THR A 68 -7.58 26.86 -27.44
N GLN A 69 -6.83 27.89 -27.05
CA GLN A 69 -7.33 29.19 -26.60
C GLN A 69 -7.38 30.28 -27.69
N ALA A 70 -7.75 29.92 -28.92
CA ALA A 70 -8.07 30.87 -30.01
C ALA A 70 -7.08 32.04 -30.23
N GLY A 71 -5.78 31.85 -29.94
CA GLY A 71 -4.71 32.85 -30.11
C GLY A 71 -4.16 33.46 -28.82
N ASP A 72 -4.81 33.25 -27.68
CA ASP A 72 -4.30 33.62 -26.34
C ASP A 72 -3.31 32.55 -25.80
N LEU A 73 -2.54 32.92 -24.78
CA LEU A 73 -1.60 32.02 -24.10
C LEU A 73 -2.32 30.83 -23.45
N ASP A 74 -1.95 29.61 -23.85
CA ASP A 74 -2.50 28.36 -23.31
C ASP A 74 -1.62 27.83 -22.18
N PHE A 75 -1.89 28.26 -20.95
CA PHE A 75 -1.08 27.93 -19.76
C PHE A 75 -1.05 26.44 -19.42
N ALA A 76 -1.98 25.62 -19.93
CA ALA A 76 -1.96 24.18 -19.67
C ALA A 76 -0.71 23.51 -20.28
N LEU A 77 -0.21 24.05 -21.40
CA LEU A 77 0.96 23.53 -22.12
C LEU A 77 2.28 23.61 -21.32
N LEU A 78 2.34 24.44 -20.27
CA LEU A 78 3.49 24.50 -19.35
C LEU A 78 3.59 23.27 -18.45
N VAL A 79 2.45 22.65 -18.16
CA VAL A 79 2.31 21.62 -17.13
C VAL A 79 2.36 20.23 -17.74
N ASP A 80 1.74 20.04 -18.91
CA ASP A 80 1.63 18.75 -19.62
C ASP A 80 2.99 18.31 -20.20
N GLY A 81 3.65 17.39 -19.49
CA GLY A 81 5.03 16.99 -19.75
C GLY A 81 5.15 15.79 -20.70
N LEU A 82 4.15 14.90 -20.72
CA LEU A 82 4.15 13.69 -21.54
C LEU A 82 3.50 13.93 -22.91
N ALA A 83 4.05 13.32 -23.97
CA ALA A 83 3.45 13.39 -25.31
C ALA A 83 2.02 12.85 -25.34
N ALA A 84 1.74 11.79 -24.57
CA ALA A 84 0.40 11.22 -24.42
C ALA A 84 -0.57 12.14 -23.67
N GLU A 85 -0.10 12.93 -22.70
CA GLU A 85 -0.92 13.95 -22.01
C GLU A 85 -1.32 15.06 -23.00
N ARG A 86 -0.37 15.50 -23.85
CA ARG A 86 -0.60 16.55 -24.86
C ARG A 86 -1.56 16.11 -25.98
N GLU A 87 -1.52 14.83 -26.38
CA GLU A 87 -2.44 14.28 -27.39
C GLU A 87 -3.87 14.13 -26.85
N GLN A 88 -4.04 13.86 -25.55
CA GLN A 88 -5.34 13.60 -24.95
C GLN A 88 -5.92 14.78 -24.15
N GLY A 89 -5.12 15.81 -23.84
CA GLY A 89 -5.53 16.98 -23.05
C GLY A 89 -5.84 16.65 -21.58
N ILE A 90 -5.24 15.59 -21.02
CA ILE A 90 -5.44 15.15 -19.64
C ILE A 90 -4.10 14.89 -18.93
N THR A 91 -4.01 15.19 -17.64
CA THR A 91 -2.89 14.75 -16.77
C THR A 91 -2.99 13.22 -16.57
N ILE A 92 -1.87 12.50 -16.73
CA ILE A 92 -1.80 11.03 -16.61
C ILE A 92 -0.96 10.64 -15.37
N ASP A 93 0.18 11.29 -15.13
CA ASP A 93 1.07 11.00 -13.99
C ASP A 93 1.11 12.17 -12.99
N VAL A 94 1.60 11.94 -11.78
CA VAL A 94 1.76 13.02 -10.80
C VAL A 94 2.96 13.88 -11.19
N ALA A 95 2.70 15.10 -11.65
CA ALA A 95 3.75 16.08 -11.91
C ALA A 95 4.02 16.92 -10.66
N TYR A 96 5.24 16.85 -10.12
CA TYR A 96 5.68 17.73 -9.03
C TYR A 96 6.29 19.01 -9.59
N ARG A 97 5.78 20.16 -9.13
CA ARG A 97 6.31 21.48 -9.46
C ARG A 97 6.74 22.21 -8.20
N PHE A 98 7.85 22.93 -8.32
CA PHE A 98 8.47 23.67 -7.22
C PHE A 98 8.47 25.14 -7.57
N PHE A 99 7.97 25.97 -6.68
CA PHE A 99 8.10 27.41 -6.77
C PHE A 99 8.17 28.03 -5.39
N SER A 100 8.50 29.30 -5.31
CA SER A 100 8.55 30.05 -4.07
C SER A 100 8.02 31.46 -4.28
N THR A 101 7.51 32.05 -3.21
CA THR A 101 7.23 33.48 -3.12
C THR A 101 8.18 34.12 -2.12
N ASP A 102 8.00 35.42 -1.87
CA ASP A 102 8.79 36.13 -0.86
C ASP A 102 8.59 35.56 0.55
N LYS A 103 7.42 34.96 0.82
CA LYS A 103 7.06 34.40 2.14
C LYS A 103 7.37 32.91 2.28
N ARG A 104 7.13 32.09 1.24
CA ARG A 104 7.03 30.63 1.40
C ARG A 104 7.52 29.83 0.20
N LYS A 105 7.97 28.59 0.44
CA LYS A 105 8.29 27.60 -0.61
C LYS A 105 7.10 26.65 -0.82
N PHE A 106 6.83 26.28 -2.06
CA PHE A 106 5.69 25.45 -2.44
C PHE A 106 6.12 24.23 -3.25
N ILE A 107 5.49 23.10 -2.95
CA ILE A 107 5.53 21.89 -3.77
C ILE A 107 4.09 21.58 -4.18
N VAL A 108 3.84 21.54 -5.48
CA VAL A 108 2.52 21.22 -6.04
C VAL A 108 2.60 19.86 -6.71
N ALA A 109 1.70 18.97 -6.31
CA ALA A 109 1.46 17.74 -7.04
C ALA A 109 0.22 17.91 -7.93
N ASP A 110 0.41 17.95 -9.24
CA ASP A 110 -0.71 17.89 -10.18
C ASP A 110 -1.23 16.47 -10.24
N THR A 111 -2.44 16.24 -9.73
CA THR A 111 -3.03 14.91 -9.70
C THR A 111 -4.03 14.72 -10.84
N PRO A 112 -3.96 13.59 -11.56
CA PRO A 112 -4.89 13.30 -12.64
C PRO A 112 -6.33 13.20 -12.14
N GLY A 113 -7.26 13.82 -12.88
CA GLY A 113 -8.67 13.91 -12.49
C GLY A 113 -9.55 12.72 -12.92
N HIS A 114 -8.98 11.74 -13.63
CA HIS A 114 -9.72 10.63 -14.20
C HIS A 114 -9.74 9.41 -13.25
N GLU A 115 -10.85 8.68 -13.25
CA GLU A 115 -11.13 7.58 -12.31
C GLU A 115 -10.07 6.47 -12.30
N GLN A 116 -9.41 6.25 -13.45
CA GLN A 116 -8.37 5.25 -13.61
C GLN A 116 -7.07 5.58 -12.84
N TYR A 117 -6.87 6.83 -12.41
CA TYR A 117 -5.62 7.29 -11.81
C TYR A 117 -5.73 7.59 -10.31
N THR A 118 -6.65 6.93 -9.60
CA THR A 118 -6.78 7.05 -8.13
C THR A 118 -5.47 6.72 -7.41
N ARG A 119 -4.67 5.76 -7.92
CA ARG A 119 -3.31 5.46 -7.43
C ARG A 119 -2.40 6.69 -7.39
N ASN A 120 -2.41 7.48 -8.45
CA ASN A 120 -1.54 8.65 -8.61
C ASN A 120 -1.98 9.74 -7.63
N MET A 121 -3.29 9.95 -7.50
CA MET A 121 -3.83 10.85 -6.50
C MET A 121 -3.39 10.46 -5.08
N ILE A 122 -3.49 9.18 -4.70
CA ILE A 122 -3.09 8.73 -3.35
C ILE A 122 -1.61 8.97 -3.09
N THR A 123 -0.77 8.68 -4.09
CA THR A 123 0.68 8.90 -3.99
C THR A 123 0.99 10.38 -3.78
N GLY A 124 0.43 11.28 -4.61
CA GLY A 124 0.63 12.73 -4.48
C GLY A 124 0.05 13.31 -3.20
N ALA A 125 -1.14 12.86 -2.81
CA ALA A 125 -1.85 13.36 -1.63
C ALA A 125 -1.25 12.90 -0.30
N SER A 126 -0.52 11.77 -0.27
CA SER A 126 0.04 11.19 0.97
C SER A 126 0.96 12.14 1.75
N THR A 127 1.60 13.09 1.05
CA THR A 127 2.53 14.07 1.63
C THR A 127 1.98 15.49 1.64
N ALA A 128 0.72 15.67 1.25
CA ALA A 128 0.14 17.00 1.12
C ALA A 128 -0.49 17.51 2.42
N ASP A 129 -0.33 18.80 2.63
CA ASP A 129 -0.85 19.54 3.77
C ASP A 129 -2.20 20.20 3.44
N VAL A 130 -2.39 20.57 2.17
CA VAL A 130 -3.58 21.24 1.63
C VAL A 130 -4.05 20.55 0.35
N ALA A 131 -5.36 20.44 0.17
CA ALA A 131 -5.97 20.04 -1.10
C ALA A 131 -6.73 21.19 -1.74
N VAL A 132 -6.39 21.54 -2.98
CA VAL A 132 -7.11 22.53 -3.79
C VAL A 132 -8.05 21.77 -4.72
N ILE A 133 -9.34 21.80 -4.42
CA ILE A 133 -10.39 21.12 -5.18
C ILE A 133 -11.03 22.13 -6.13
N LEU A 134 -10.74 21.98 -7.42
CA LEU A 134 -11.28 22.79 -8.50
C LEU A 134 -12.66 22.27 -8.90
N ILE A 135 -13.57 23.22 -9.14
CA ILE A 135 -14.91 22.98 -9.67
C ILE A 135 -15.17 23.95 -10.82
N ASP A 136 -15.58 23.47 -11.99
CA ASP A 136 -16.12 24.30 -13.06
C ASP A 136 -17.49 24.88 -12.64
N ALA A 137 -17.57 26.22 -12.52
CA ALA A 137 -18.77 26.93 -12.09
C ALA A 137 -20.00 26.67 -13.00
N ARG A 138 -19.79 26.24 -14.25
CA ARG A 138 -20.89 25.88 -15.17
C ARG A 138 -21.52 24.53 -14.83
N LYS A 139 -20.75 23.64 -14.19
CA LYS A 139 -21.13 22.24 -13.94
C LYS A 139 -21.52 21.99 -12.48
N GLY A 140 -20.93 22.74 -11.54
CA GLY A 140 -21.13 22.53 -10.11
C GLY A 140 -20.48 21.24 -9.59
N VAL A 141 -20.98 20.70 -8.48
CA VAL A 141 -20.37 19.54 -7.81
C VAL A 141 -20.65 18.25 -8.58
N LEU A 142 -19.61 17.65 -9.16
CA LEU A 142 -19.69 16.40 -9.92
C LEU A 142 -19.32 15.16 -9.08
N THR A 143 -19.63 13.98 -9.62
CA THR A 143 -19.23 12.69 -9.04
C THR A 143 -17.72 12.59 -8.80
N GLN A 144 -16.90 13.09 -9.74
CA GLN A 144 -15.45 13.12 -9.58
C GLN A 144 -14.99 14.06 -8.45
N THR A 145 -15.64 15.22 -8.30
CA THR A 145 -15.40 16.13 -7.16
C THR A 145 -15.66 15.43 -5.82
N ARG A 146 -16.76 14.67 -5.75
CA ARG A 146 -17.11 13.87 -4.56
C ARG A 146 -16.06 12.80 -4.26
N ARG A 147 -15.65 12.04 -5.28
CA ARG A 147 -14.61 11.01 -5.18
C ARG A 147 -13.27 11.57 -4.70
N HIS A 148 -12.80 12.66 -5.29
CA HIS A 148 -11.55 13.30 -4.88
C HIS A 148 -11.61 13.81 -3.44
N SER A 149 -12.74 14.41 -3.06
CA SER A 149 -12.94 14.87 -1.68
C SER A 149 -12.95 13.71 -0.67
N TYR A 150 -13.56 12.57 -1.04
CA TYR A 150 -13.53 11.36 -0.22
C TYR A 150 -12.09 10.83 -0.06
N LEU A 151 -11.30 10.83 -1.14
CA LEU A 151 -9.88 10.44 -1.07
C LEU A 151 -9.05 11.41 -0.21
N VAL A 152 -9.30 12.72 -0.33
CA VAL A 152 -8.67 13.77 0.48
C VAL A 152 -8.97 13.56 1.97
N SER A 153 -10.23 13.27 2.33
CA SER A 153 -10.60 12.98 3.72
C SER A 153 -9.98 11.68 4.22
N LEU A 154 -9.94 10.66 3.36
CA LEU A 154 -9.38 9.35 3.68
C LEU A 154 -7.87 9.38 3.94
N ILE A 155 -7.13 10.19 3.16
CA ILE A 155 -5.68 10.44 3.35
C ILE A 155 -5.42 11.39 4.52
N GLY A 156 -6.49 12.00 5.05
CA GLY A 156 -6.47 12.80 6.27
C GLY A 156 -6.08 14.25 6.06
N ILE A 157 -6.05 14.76 4.83
CA ILE A 157 -5.76 16.17 4.53
C ILE A 157 -6.87 17.03 5.15
N ARG A 158 -6.51 17.87 6.12
CA ARG A 158 -7.47 18.63 6.92
C ARG A 158 -7.89 19.94 6.27
N ASN A 159 -6.98 20.57 5.54
CA ASN A 159 -7.16 21.90 4.96
C ASN A 159 -7.53 21.78 3.48
N VAL A 160 -8.70 22.28 3.13
CA VAL A 160 -9.25 22.18 1.78
C VAL A 160 -9.57 23.57 1.24
N VAL A 161 -9.12 23.85 0.03
CA VAL A 161 -9.50 25.04 -0.73
C VAL A 161 -10.44 24.63 -1.83
N LEU A 162 -11.67 25.14 -1.81
CA LEU A 162 -12.65 24.96 -2.87
C LEU A 162 -12.49 26.07 -3.90
N ALA A 163 -11.77 25.77 -4.98
CA ALA A 163 -11.51 26.69 -6.09
C ALA A 163 -12.65 26.63 -7.12
N ILE A 164 -13.61 27.55 -7.02
CA ILE A 164 -14.74 27.62 -7.96
C ILE A 164 -14.29 28.40 -9.20
N ASN A 165 -13.86 27.65 -10.21
CA ASN A 165 -13.19 28.14 -11.40
C ASN A 165 -14.17 28.45 -12.56
N LYS A 166 -13.68 29.17 -13.58
CA LYS A 166 -14.43 29.58 -14.78
C LYS A 166 -15.64 30.49 -14.52
N LEU A 167 -15.55 31.32 -13.48
CA LEU A 167 -16.62 32.29 -13.19
C LEU A 167 -16.83 33.32 -14.32
N ASP A 168 -15.81 33.57 -15.13
CA ASP A 168 -15.89 34.40 -16.34
C ASP A 168 -16.95 33.89 -17.32
N MET A 169 -17.17 32.57 -17.39
CA MET A 169 -18.15 31.96 -18.29
C MET A 169 -19.58 32.00 -17.76
N VAL A 170 -19.78 32.34 -16.48
CA VAL A 170 -21.08 32.48 -15.83
C VAL A 170 -21.34 33.91 -15.36
N GLY A 171 -20.62 34.88 -15.93
CA GLY A 171 -20.82 36.30 -15.65
C GLY A 171 -20.51 36.70 -14.20
N TYR A 172 -19.62 35.97 -13.51
CA TYR A 172 -19.22 36.23 -12.13
C TYR A 172 -20.39 36.27 -11.12
N SER A 173 -21.45 35.50 -11.37
CA SER A 173 -22.64 35.41 -10.50
C SER A 173 -22.28 34.93 -9.09
N GLN A 174 -22.71 35.72 -8.10
CA GLN A 174 -22.59 35.38 -6.68
C GLN A 174 -23.53 34.23 -6.30
N GLU A 175 -24.70 34.16 -6.93
CA GLU A 175 -25.71 33.11 -6.68
C GLU A 175 -25.18 31.73 -7.03
N ILE A 176 -24.55 31.59 -8.21
CA ILE A 176 -23.94 30.32 -8.65
C ILE A 176 -22.81 29.91 -7.70
N PHE A 177 -21.95 30.85 -7.30
CA PHE A 177 -20.89 30.59 -6.33
C PHE A 177 -21.45 30.08 -5.00
N ASN A 178 -22.45 30.77 -4.44
CA ASN A 178 -23.06 30.40 -3.16
C ASN A 178 -23.73 29.03 -3.22
N GLN A 179 -24.40 28.71 -4.34
CA GLN A 179 -25.03 27.40 -4.54
C GLN A 179 -23.98 26.28 -4.52
N ILE A 180 -22.89 26.43 -5.27
CA ILE A 180 -21.82 25.43 -5.34
C ILE A 180 -21.13 25.28 -3.98
N ASP A 181 -20.85 26.38 -3.27
CA ASP A 181 -20.29 26.35 -1.92
C ASP A 181 -21.18 25.58 -0.95
N GLN A 182 -22.49 25.85 -0.96
CA GLN A 182 -23.45 25.18 -0.10
C GLN A 182 -23.57 23.68 -0.40
N ASP A 183 -23.65 23.32 -1.68
CA ASP A 183 -23.72 21.92 -2.12
C ASP A 183 -22.46 21.16 -1.71
N TYR A 184 -21.29 21.78 -1.88
CA TYR A 184 -20.02 21.17 -1.50
C TYR A 184 -19.89 21.03 0.02
N ARG A 185 -20.23 22.05 0.80
CA ARG A 185 -20.16 22.00 2.27
C ARG A 185 -21.09 20.95 2.86
N THR A 186 -22.27 20.75 2.26
CA THR A 186 -23.22 19.71 2.67
C THR A 186 -22.59 18.34 2.54
N PHE A 187 -22.01 18.06 1.37
CA PHE A 187 -21.31 16.80 1.12
C PHE A 187 -20.05 16.62 1.97
N ALA A 188 -19.24 17.68 2.11
CA ALA A 188 -18.00 17.63 2.87
C ALA A 188 -18.22 17.39 4.38
N LYS A 189 -19.37 17.81 4.91
CA LYS A 189 -19.77 17.51 6.30
C LYS A 189 -19.97 16.02 6.54
N GLU A 190 -20.48 15.27 5.56
CA GLU A 190 -20.61 13.80 5.64
C GLU A 190 -19.25 13.11 5.69
N LEU A 191 -18.23 13.72 5.09
CA LEU A 191 -16.84 13.24 5.08
C LEU A 191 -16.04 13.64 6.31
N GLY A 192 -16.58 14.50 7.18
CA GLY A 192 -15.86 15.05 8.33
C GLY A 192 -14.80 16.10 7.98
N LEU A 193 -14.83 16.68 6.77
CA LEU A 193 -13.95 17.78 6.39
C LEU A 193 -14.43 19.08 7.03
N GLN A 194 -13.59 19.71 7.85
CA GLN A 194 -13.98 20.88 8.65
C GLN A 194 -13.41 22.21 8.11
N ASN A 195 -12.15 22.23 7.69
CA ASN A 195 -11.48 23.47 7.26
C ASN A 195 -11.58 23.65 5.75
N ILE A 196 -12.67 24.28 5.29
CA ILE A 196 -12.93 24.55 3.87
C ILE A 196 -13.02 26.05 3.61
N VAL A 197 -12.11 26.55 2.77
CA VAL A 197 -12.12 27.93 2.26
C VAL A 197 -12.49 27.93 0.79
N SER A 198 -13.54 28.68 0.44
CA SER A 198 -14.06 28.74 -0.93
C SER A 198 -13.64 30.02 -1.61
N ILE A 199 -13.04 29.90 -2.79
CA ILE A 199 -12.44 31.01 -3.53
C ILE A 199 -13.07 31.06 -4.93
N PRO A 200 -13.81 32.14 -5.28
CA PRO A 200 -14.33 32.36 -6.62
C PRO A 200 -13.18 32.77 -7.53
N MET A 201 -12.97 32.12 -8.68
CA MET A 201 -11.82 32.45 -9.53
C MET A 201 -12.02 32.17 -11.02
N SER A 202 -11.11 32.69 -11.83
CA SER A 202 -10.90 32.30 -13.22
C SER A 202 -9.42 32.05 -13.48
N ALA A 203 -9.05 30.78 -13.64
CA ALA A 203 -7.67 30.37 -13.95
C ALA A 203 -7.15 31.00 -15.26
N LEU A 204 -8.04 31.22 -16.23
CA LEU A 204 -7.69 31.79 -17.53
C LEU A 204 -7.48 33.31 -17.44
N LYS A 205 -8.37 34.02 -16.77
CA LYS A 205 -8.34 35.49 -16.69
C LYS A 205 -7.46 36.02 -15.55
N GLY A 206 -7.19 35.19 -14.54
CA GLY A 206 -6.35 35.54 -13.38
C GLY A 206 -7.13 36.04 -12.16
N ASP A 207 -8.46 36.04 -12.22
CA ASP A 207 -9.30 36.57 -11.14
C ASP A 207 -9.11 35.78 -9.83
N ASN A 208 -8.77 36.50 -8.75
CA ASN A 208 -8.58 35.99 -7.39
C ASN A 208 -7.48 34.92 -7.22
N ILE A 209 -6.52 34.83 -8.16
CA ILE A 209 -5.35 33.94 -8.01
C ILE A 209 -4.29 34.61 -7.15
N THR A 210 -3.68 35.70 -7.63
CA THR A 210 -2.69 36.52 -6.91
C THR A 210 -3.30 37.79 -6.34
N SER A 211 -4.08 38.51 -7.14
CA SER A 211 -4.79 39.75 -6.75
C SER A 211 -6.31 39.59 -6.72
N LEU A 212 -6.98 40.35 -5.85
CA LEU A 212 -8.44 40.41 -5.80
C LEU A 212 -9.00 40.95 -7.13
N SER A 213 -10.06 40.32 -7.61
CA SER A 213 -10.71 40.68 -8.87
C SER A 213 -11.73 41.81 -8.70
N ALA A 214 -11.69 42.78 -9.61
CA ALA A 214 -12.74 43.79 -9.74
C ALA A 214 -14.07 43.22 -10.26
N ASN A 215 -14.05 42.03 -10.88
CA ASN A 215 -15.24 41.36 -11.40
C ASN A 215 -16.06 40.66 -10.31
N THR A 216 -15.47 40.42 -9.13
CA THR A 216 -16.14 39.80 -7.98
C THR A 216 -16.13 40.74 -6.76
N PRO A 217 -16.74 41.95 -6.85
CA PRO A 217 -16.71 42.93 -5.75
C PRO A 217 -17.45 42.45 -4.49
N TRP A 218 -18.30 41.44 -4.63
CA TRP A 218 -19.03 40.79 -3.55
C TRP A 218 -18.15 39.83 -2.72
N TYR A 219 -17.02 39.38 -3.27
CA TYR A 219 -16.09 38.49 -2.57
C TYR A 219 -15.17 39.29 -1.65
N ARG A 220 -15.15 38.93 -0.36
CA ARG A 220 -14.33 39.58 0.68
C ARG A 220 -13.28 38.67 1.31
N GLY A 221 -13.09 37.47 0.76
CA GLY A 221 -12.09 36.52 1.22
C GLY A 221 -10.70 36.83 0.67
N GLU A 222 -9.76 35.91 0.91
CA GLU A 222 -8.39 36.01 0.42
C GLU A 222 -8.26 35.46 -1.01
N THR A 223 -7.19 35.86 -1.72
CA THR A 223 -6.84 35.21 -2.99
C THR A 223 -6.28 33.81 -2.75
N LEU A 224 -6.26 32.96 -3.78
CA LEU A 224 -5.69 31.61 -3.67
C LEU A 224 -4.25 31.65 -3.17
N MET A 225 -3.42 32.50 -3.76
CA MET A 225 -2.03 32.66 -3.33
C MET A 225 -1.91 33.26 -1.94
N GLY A 226 -2.76 34.24 -1.59
CA GLY A 226 -2.79 34.81 -0.24
C GLY A 226 -3.05 33.75 0.83
N TYR A 227 -4.03 32.88 0.59
CA TYR A 227 -4.34 31.77 1.49
C TYR A 227 -3.16 30.79 1.60
N LEU A 228 -2.59 30.34 0.48
CA LEU A 228 -1.47 29.38 0.48
C LEU A 228 -0.21 29.93 1.16
N GLU A 229 0.04 31.24 1.05
CA GLU A 229 1.14 31.90 1.73
C GLU A 229 0.93 32.02 3.24
N ASN A 230 -0.29 32.31 3.68
CA ASN A 230 -0.59 32.65 5.07
C ASN A 230 -1.08 31.45 5.89
N ILE A 231 -1.50 30.35 5.26
CA ILE A 231 -2.01 29.19 6.00
C ILE A 231 -0.95 28.65 6.95
N GLU A 232 -1.24 28.71 8.25
CA GLU A 232 -0.50 27.99 9.26
C GLU A 232 -0.83 26.51 9.09
N ILE A 233 0.08 25.77 8.49
CA ILE A 233 0.09 24.32 8.70
C ILE A 233 0.46 24.18 10.17
N GLU A 234 -0.31 23.43 10.95
CA GLU A 234 0.11 23.01 12.28
C GLU A 234 1.56 22.53 12.16
N ASP A 235 2.48 23.33 12.69
CA ASP A 235 3.90 23.22 12.42
C ASP A 235 4.31 21.79 12.82
N GLU A 236 4.78 20.97 11.87
CA GLU A 236 5.30 19.61 12.19
C GLU A 236 6.46 19.68 13.19
N SER A 237 7.07 20.87 13.32
CA SER A 237 8.05 21.24 14.35
C SER A 237 7.47 21.26 15.78
N GLY A 238 6.15 21.09 15.91
CA GLY A 238 5.42 21.06 17.17
C GLY A 238 4.16 20.22 17.12
N LYS A 239 4.18 19.01 16.54
CA LYS A 239 3.16 17.98 16.87
C LYS A 239 3.20 17.75 18.39
N SER A 240 2.49 18.59 19.14
CA SER A 240 2.31 18.46 20.57
C SER A 240 1.67 17.09 20.80
N GLY A 241 2.28 16.32 21.68
CA GLY A 241 1.90 14.93 21.83
C GLY A 241 3.01 14.09 22.40
N ILE A 242 2.71 12.80 22.51
CA ILE A 242 3.57 11.83 23.15
C ILE A 242 4.66 11.41 22.17
N PHE A 243 5.90 11.32 22.66
CA PHE A 243 7.08 10.96 21.89
C PHE A 243 6.89 9.66 21.09
N ARG A 244 7.27 9.70 19.81
CA ARG A 244 7.36 8.56 18.87
C ARG A 244 8.60 8.70 17.99
N MET A 245 9.41 7.66 17.95
CA MET A 245 10.56 7.56 17.05
C MET A 245 10.73 6.13 16.54
N PRO A 246 10.31 5.85 15.29
CA PRO A 246 10.62 4.58 14.62
C PRO A 246 12.13 4.45 14.41
N VAL A 247 12.70 3.32 14.82
CA VAL A 247 14.11 3.00 14.64
C VAL A 247 14.35 2.60 13.19
N GLN A 248 15.13 3.39 12.48
CA GLN A 248 15.50 3.15 11.08
C GLN A 248 16.84 2.43 10.97
N TRP A 249 17.74 2.67 11.93
CA TRP A 249 19.09 2.12 11.92
C TRP A 249 19.62 1.91 13.34
N VAL A 250 20.40 0.84 13.54
CA VAL A 250 21.14 0.61 14.79
C VAL A 250 22.60 0.93 14.52
N ASN A 251 23.06 2.06 15.06
CA ASN A 251 24.41 2.56 14.87
C ASN A 251 25.36 1.96 15.90
N ARG A 252 26.36 1.21 15.43
CA ARG A 252 27.40 0.59 16.27
C ARG A 252 28.78 0.72 15.60
N PRO A 253 29.41 1.91 15.67
CA PRO A 253 30.70 2.14 15.04
C PRO A 253 31.85 1.46 15.78
N ASN A 254 31.69 1.17 17.08
CA ASN A 254 32.65 0.47 17.93
C ASN A 254 31.92 -0.31 19.03
N LEU A 255 32.68 -0.99 19.91
CA LEU A 255 32.12 -1.84 20.97
C LEU A 255 31.39 -1.03 22.04
N ASP A 256 31.80 0.22 22.27
CA ASP A 256 31.36 1.07 23.39
C ASP A 256 30.20 2.01 23.01
N PHE A 257 29.79 2.05 21.74
CA PHE A 257 28.69 2.90 21.27
C PHE A 257 27.59 2.06 20.64
N ARG A 258 26.38 2.13 21.21
CA ARG A 258 25.16 1.62 20.61
C ARG A 258 24.11 2.72 20.59
N GLY A 259 23.81 3.23 19.40
CA GLY A 259 22.81 4.26 19.17
C GLY A 259 21.67 3.77 18.26
N TYR A 260 20.49 4.30 18.45
CA TYR A 260 19.30 3.98 17.66
C TYR A 260 18.89 5.23 16.88
N SER A 261 19.06 5.20 15.57
CA SER A 261 18.85 6.34 14.69
C SER A 261 17.48 6.28 14.04
N GLY A 262 16.80 7.43 13.98
CA GLY A 262 15.49 7.57 13.37
C GLY A 262 15.02 9.01 13.31
N LEU A 263 13.93 9.23 12.59
CA LEU A 263 13.19 10.49 12.56
C LEU A 263 12.19 10.51 13.72
N ILE A 264 12.17 11.58 14.51
CA ILE A 264 11.09 11.80 15.48
C ILE A 264 9.83 12.17 14.71
N VAL A 265 8.83 11.29 14.73
CA VAL A 265 7.57 11.50 14.00
C VAL A 265 6.55 12.31 14.81
N ARG A 266 6.71 12.33 16.14
CA ARG A 266 5.83 13.04 17.06
C ARG A 266 6.50 13.33 18.41
N GLY A 267 6.12 14.44 19.04
CA GLY A 267 6.54 14.80 20.39
C GLY A 267 7.97 15.31 20.46
N ASN A 268 8.55 15.26 21.66
CA ASN A 268 9.92 15.66 21.94
C ASN A 268 10.54 14.71 22.96
N VAL A 269 11.87 14.75 23.07
CA VAL A 269 12.63 13.90 23.98
C VAL A 269 13.84 14.63 24.52
N LYS A 270 14.18 14.36 25.78
CA LYS A 270 15.35 14.87 26.50
C LYS A 270 16.16 13.72 27.12
N PRO A 271 17.47 13.90 27.35
CA PRO A 271 18.23 13.01 28.21
C PRO A 271 17.54 12.85 29.58
N GLY A 272 17.44 11.61 30.06
CA GLY A 272 16.76 11.22 31.30
C GLY A 272 15.31 10.75 31.14
N ASP A 273 14.67 11.08 30.01
CA ASP A 273 13.27 10.72 29.76
C ASP A 273 13.07 9.19 29.72
N PRO A 274 12.00 8.68 30.35
CA PRO A 274 11.65 7.27 30.26
C PRO A 274 11.11 6.94 28.88
N VAL A 275 11.61 5.84 28.30
CA VAL A 275 11.20 5.35 26.98
C VAL A 275 10.89 3.87 27.02
N ARG A 276 9.89 3.47 26.24
CA ARG A 276 9.51 2.08 26.01
C ARG A 276 9.84 1.67 24.58
N VAL A 277 10.39 0.48 24.43
CA VAL A 277 10.74 -0.13 23.15
C VAL A 277 9.63 -1.10 22.73
N LEU A 278 8.99 -0.85 21.60
CA LEU A 278 7.91 -1.70 21.09
C LEU A 278 8.32 -2.38 19.78
N PRO A 279 7.95 -3.66 19.58
CA PRO A 279 6.90 -4.40 20.30
C PRO A 279 7.36 -5.12 21.60
N SER A 280 8.65 -5.07 21.97
CA SER A 280 9.18 -5.83 23.12
C SER A 280 8.57 -5.48 24.49
N GLY A 281 8.10 -4.24 24.65
CA GLY A 281 7.57 -3.70 25.90
C GLY A 281 8.64 -3.31 26.93
N LYS A 282 9.93 -3.52 26.67
CA LYS A 282 11.02 -3.18 27.60
C LYS A 282 11.14 -1.67 27.76
N GLU A 283 11.51 -1.23 28.96
CA GLU A 283 11.68 0.18 29.31
C GLU A 283 13.14 0.50 29.62
N SER A 284 13.54 1.73 29.30
CA SER A 284 14.84 2.30 29.66
C SER A 284 14.72 3.82 29.76
N ARG A 285 15.85 4.52 29.86
CA ARG A 285 15.93 5.98 29.82
C ARG A 285 16.86 6.43 28.72
N VAL A 286 16.58 7.58 28.15
CA VAL A 286 17.48 8.21 27.19
C VAL A 286 18.74 8.66 27.92
N ALA A 287 19.90 8.15 27.50
CA ALA A 287 21.18 8.57 28.05
C ALA A 287 21.67 9.85 27.36
N ARG A 288 21.69 9.86 26.03
CA ARG A 288 22.16 10.98 25.21
C ARG A 288 21.39 11.04 23.89
N ILE A 289 21.23 12.26 23.37
CA ILE A 289 20.72 12.55 22.03
C ILE A 289 21.92 12.98 21.20
N VAL A 290 22.29 12.20 20.19
CA VAL A 290 23.50 12.41 19.39
C VAL A 290 23.14 12.81 17.96
N THR A 291 23.77 13.87 17.45
CA THR A 291 23.67 14.32 16.06
C THR A 291 25.07 14.53 15.46
N ASN A 292 25.12 14.87 14.18
CA ASN A 292 26.40 15.18 13.52
C ASN A 292 27.09 16.43 14.09
N GLU A 293 26.32 17.37 14.64
CA GLU A 293 26.83 18.63 15.22
C GLU A 293 27.16 18.51 16.71
N GLY A 294 26.96 17.32 17.29
CA GLY A 294 27.15 17.05 18.71
C GLY A 294 25.87 16.59 19.40
N ASP A 295 25.93 16.57 20.72
CA ASP A 295 24.80 16.14 21.56
C ASP A 295 23.78 17.26 21.74
N LEU A 296 22.50 16.89 21.78
CA LEU A 296 21.40 17.82 22.02
C LEU A 296 20.82 17.64 23.43
N GLU A 297 20.44 18.75 24.06
CA GLU A 297 19.70 18.74 25.33
C GLU A 297 18.22 18.38 25.14
N GLN A 298 17.69 18.62 23.95
CA GLN A 298 16.33 18.27 23.56
C GLN A 298 16.26 18.06 22.06
N ALA A 299 15.48 17.07 21.62
CA ALA A 299 15.11 16.89 20.23
C ALA A 299 13.58 16.91 20.06
N ILE A 300 13.14 17.39 18.91
CA ILE A 300 11.73 17.61 18.57
C ILE A 300 11.34 16.85 17.29
N SER A 301 10.04 16.69 17.09
CA SER A 301 9.44 16.18 15.85
C SER A 301 10.06 16.80 14.59
N GLY A 302 10.27 15.97 13.57
CA GLY A 302 10.92 16.35 12.30
C GLY A 302 12.45 16.25 12.30
N GLN A 303 13.09 16.07 13.46
CA GLN A 303 14.54 15.91 13.53
C GLN A 303 14.97 14.44 13.39
N SER A 304 15.99 14.19 12.57
CA SER A 304 16.68 12.91 12.53
C SER A 304 17.81 12.89 13.54
N ILE A 305 17.71 11.98 14.51
CA ILE A 305 18.64 11.91 15.65
C ILE A 305 19.09 10.48 15.89
N THR A 306 20.11 10.31 16.75
CA THR A 306 20.50 9.02 17.31
C THR A 306 20.33 9.04 18.82
N LEU A 307 19.48 8.16 19.36
CA LEU A 307 19.33 8.00 20.81
C LEU A 307 20.25 6.91 21.33
N THR A 308 20.90 7.18 22.46
CA THR A 308 21.53 6.14 23.29
C THR A 308 20.68 5.91 24.53
N LEU A 309 20.67 4.69 25.05
CA LEU A 309 19.88 4.31 26.23
C LEU A 309 20.79 3.98 27.40
N THR A 310 20.26 4.07 28.62
CA THR A 310 20.98 3.72 29.85
C THR A 310 21.17 2.21 30.01
N ASP A 311 20.25 1.42 29.44
CA ASP A 311 20.22 -0.03 29.57
C ASP A 311 20.49 -0.69 28.22
N GLU A 312 21.16 -1.84 28.24
CA GLU A 312 21.38 -2.64 27.04
C GLU A 312 20.11 -3.41 26.66
N ILE A 313 19.26 -2.78 25.86
CA ILE A 313 18.06 -3.39 25.31
C ILE A 313 18.32 -3.85 23.87
N ASP A 314 17.80 -5.03 23.53
CA ASP A 314 17.78 -5.46 22.14
C ASP A 314 16.68 -4.75 21.36
N ILE A 315 17.10 -3.91 20.42
CA ILE A 315 16.23 -3.09 19.57
C ILE A 315 16.70 -3.26 18.12
N SER A 316 15.75 -3.47 17.23
CA SER A 316 15.98 -3.69 15.81
C SER A 316 15.33 -2.60 14.95
N ARG A 317 15.73 -2.55 13.67
CA ARG A 317 15.07 -1.70 12.67
C ARG A 317 13.58 -2.06 12.58
N GLY A 318 12.73 -1.04 12.63
CA GLY A 318 11.28 -1.18 12.61
C GLY A 318 10.61 -1.20 13.99
N ASP A 319 11.40 -1.29 15.06
CA ASP A 319 10.88 -1.07 16.42
C ASP A 319 10.57 0.42 16.63
N ILE A 320 9.68 0.73 17.58
CA ILE A 320 9.33 2.11 17.93
C ILE A 320 9.80 2.40 19.35
N LEU A 321 10.57 3.48 19.49
CA LEU A 321 10.83 4.12 20.77
C LEU A 321 9.70 5.12 21.05
N ALA A 322 9.02 4.95 22.17
CA ALA A 322 7.89 5.78 22.56
C ALA A 322 7.97 6.16 24.04
N SER A 323 7.28 7.22 24.44
CA SER A 323 7.11 7.53 25.88
C SER A 323 6.28 6.44 26.58
N THR A 324 6.61 6.18 27.85
CA THR A 324 6.01 5.12 28.68
C THR A 324 4.55 5.36 29.04
N ASP A 325 4.11 6.62 29.12
CA ASP A 325 2.78 6.98 29.65
C ASP A 325 1.65 6.72 28.66
N SER A 326 1.97 6.75 27.36
CA SER A 326 1.01 6.48 26.29
C SER A 326 1.72 5.77 25.13
N PRO A 327 2.01 4.46 25.31
CA PRO A 327 2.64 3.66 24.27
C PRO A 327 1.66 3.43 23.10
N PRO A 328 2.17 3.32 21.85
CA PRO A 328 1.35 2.88 20.73
C PRO A 328 0.82 1.45 20.96
N SER A 329 -0.25 1.11 20.26
CA SER A 329 -0.82 -0.23 20.31
C SER A 329 0.12 -1.24 19.67
N VAL A 330 0.16 -2.46 20.20
CA VAL A 330 0.91 -3.58 19.61
C VAL A 330 -0.06 -4.69 19.26
N ALA A 331 -0.09 -5.07 18.00
CA ALA A 331 -0.95 -6.16 17.52
C ALA A 331 -0.34 -6.83 16.29
N ASP A 332 -0.87 -7.99 15.90
CA ASP A 332 -0.62 -8.66 14.63
C ASP A 332 -1.90 -8.75 13.77
N GLN A 333 -3.04 -8.26 14.28
CA GLN A 333 -4.32 -8.20 13.59
C GLN A 333 -4.97 -6.82 13.73
N PHE A 334 -5.50 -6.31 12.63
CA PHE A 334 -5.96 -4.92 12.54
C PHE A 334 -7.21 -4.81 11.68
N GLU A 335 -8.07 -3.85 12.00
CA GLU A 335 -8.97 -3.30 11.00
C GLU A 335 -8.22 -2.19 10.25
N ALA A 336 -8.34 -2.18 8.93
CA ALA A 336 -7.73 -1.16 8.10
C ALA A 336 -8.64 -0.80 6.92
N THR A 337 -8.49 0.42 6.44
CA THR A 337 -8.93 0.75 5.09
C THR A 337 -7.81 0.45 4.11
N LEU A 338 -8.12 -0.25 3.03
CA LEU A 338 -7.19 -0.62 1.97
C LEU A 338 -7.69 -0.02 0.65
N VAL A 339 -6.83 0.72 -0.03
CA VAL A 339 -7.04 1.17 -1.40
C VAL A 339 -6.24 0.28 -2.34
N TRP A 340 -6.93 -0.36 -3.28
CA TRP A 340 -6.30 -1.26 -4.24
C TRP A 340 -5.85 -0.53 -5.50
N MET A 341 -4.64 -0.80 -5.97
CA MET A 341 -3.93 0.03 -6.96
C MET A 341 -3.47 -0.73 -8.20
N THR A 342 -3.87 -1.99 -8.35
CA THR A 342 -3.51 -2.83 -9.50
C THR A 342 -4.75 -3.50 -10.11
N GLU A 343 -4.65 -3.87 -11.39
CA GLU A 343 -5.72 -4.54 -12.14
C GLU A 343 -6.00 -5.95 -11.63
N GLU A 344 -4.95 -6.68 -11.20
CA GLU A 344 -5.11 -7.99 -10.57
C GLU A 344 -5.88 -7.83 -9.26
N PRO A 345 -7.04 -8.49 -9.09
CA PRO A 345 -7.86 -8.27 -7.90
C PRO A 345 -7.17 -8.74 -6.63
N MET A 346 -7.42 -8.03 -5.54
CA MET A 346 -7.04 -8.48 -4.19
C MET A 346 -7.88 -9.68 -3.80
N LEU A 347 -7.22 -10.81 -3.53
CA LEU A 347 -7.86 -12.04 -3.08
C LEU A 347 -7.63 -12.24 -1.58
N PRO A 348 -8.68 -12.49 -0.78
CA PRO A 348 -8.53 -12.84 0.62
C PRO A 348 -7.66 -14.07 0.82
N GLY A 349 -6.87 -14.09 1.90
CA GLY A 349 -5.97 -15.19 2.26
C GLY A 349 -4.68 -15.24 1.46
N ARG A 350 -4.54 -14.51 0.34
CA ARG A 350 -3.28 -14.42 -0.41
C ARG A 350 -2.26 -13.62 0.42
N PRO A 351 -1.02 -14.13 0.56
CA PRO A 351 0.04 -13.42 1.26
C PRO A 351 0.68 -12.34 0.40
N TYR A 352 0.79 -11.16 0.99
CA TYR A 352 1.48 -10.00 0.46
C TYR A 352 2.60 -9.59 1.43
N LEU A 353 3.55 -8.80 0.95
CA LEU A 353 4.45 -8.06 1.85
C LEU A 353 3.76 -6.76 2.25
N MET A 354 3.76 -6.44 3.53
CA MET A 354 3.30 -5.15 4.05
C MET A 354 4.50 -4.35 4.55
N LYS A 355 4.68 -3.14 4.01
CA LYS A 355 5.68 -2.19 4.51
C LYS A 355 5.00 -1.13 5.36
N ILE A 356 5.37 -1.07 6.62
CA ILE A 356 4.90 -0.10 7.63
C ILE A 356 6.11 0.51 8.32
N GLY A 357 6.22 1.84 8.25
CA GLY A 357 7.43 2.56 8.66
C GLY A 357 8.72 1.96 8.05
N ALA A 358 9.66 1.60 8.92
CA ALA A 358 10.95 1.01 8.52
C ALA A 358 10.94 -0.53 8.38
N ARG A 359 9.79 -1.19 8.55
CA ARG A 359 9.64 -2.65 8.60
C ARG A 359 8.90 -3.19 7.38
N ILE A 360 9.26 -4.41 6.99
CA ILE A 360 8.51 -5.22 6.02
C ILE A 360 8.13 -6.53 6.72
N VAL A 361 6.86 -6.90 6.65
CA VAL A 361 6.29 -8.12 7.23
C VAL A 361 5.43 -8.83 6.20
N THR A 362 5.07 -10.09 6.43
CA THR A 362 4.07 -10.79 5.61
C THR A 362 2.69 -10.46 6.16
N ALA A 363 1.77 -10.08 5.28
CA ALA A 363 0.41 -9.74 5.64
C ALA A 363 -0.61 -10.46 4.75
N ASN A 364 -1.71 -10.88 5.36
CA ASN A 364 -2.86 -11.46 4.67
C ASN A 364 -4.10 -10.62 4.92
N VAL A 365 -4.86 -10.34 3.86
CA VAL A 365 -6.21 -9.79 3.98
C VAL A 365 -7.15 -10.94 4.34
N SER A 366 -7.65 -10.95 5.57
CA SER A 366 -8.42 -12.09 6.10
C SER A 366 -9.92 -11.99 5.80
N THR A 367 -10.51 -10.81 5.99
CA THR A 367 -11.94 -10.60 5.74
C THR A 367 -12.13 -9.20 5.19
N LEU A 368 -12.78 -9.10 4.03
CA LEU A 368 -13.24 -7.82 3.49
C LEU A 368 -14.65 -7.56 4.04
N LYS A 369 -14.81 -6.49 4.83
CA LYS A 369 -16.10 -6.18 5.45
C LYS A 369 -17.06 -5.58 4.42
N TYR A 370 -16.59 -4.57 3.72
CA TYR A 370 -17.30 -3.89 2.65
C TYR A 370 -16.32 -3.07 1.82
N LYS A 371 -16.71 -2.75 0.58
CA LYS A 371 -16.14 -1.65 -0.19
C LYS A 371 -17.01 -0.40 -0.05
N VAL A 372 -16.38 0.76 -0.15
CA VAL A 372 -17.10 2.03 -0.18
C VAL A 372 -17.31 2.42 -1.64
N ASN A 373 -18.56 2.62 -2.03
CA ASN A 373 -18.85 3.26 -3.31
C ASN A 373 -18.49 4.74 -3.19
N VAL A 374 -17.36 5.16 -3.78
CA VAL A 374 -16.86 6.53 -3.68
C VAL A 374 -17.82 7.59 -4.25
N ASN A 375 -18.81 7.18 -5.06
CA ASN A 375 -19.78 8.09 -5.67
C ASN A 375 -21.00 8.34 -4.77
N THR A 376 -21.42 7.33 -4.00
CA THR A 376 -22.62 7.37 -3.15
C THR A 376 -22.32 7.29 -1.65
N LEU A 377 -21.08 6.99 -1.28
CA LEU A 377 -20.61 6.65 0.07
C LEU A 377 -21.26 5.40 0.68
N GLU A 378 -22.00 4.61 -0.11
CA GLU A 378 -22.63 3.40 0.37
C GLU A 378 -21.62 2.26 0.61
N HIS A 379 -21.88 1.48 1.66
CA HIS A 379 -21.11 0.28 1.97
C HIS A 379 -21.67 -0.92 1.22
N VAL A 380 -20.85 -1.52 0.35
CA VAL A 380 -21.22 -2.67 -0.48
C VAL A 380 -20.44 -3.90 -0.03
N ALA A 381 -21.13 -4.98 0.31
CA ALA A 381 -20.47 -6.25 0.66
C ALA A 381 -19.76 -6.84 -0.57
N VAL A 382 -18.48 -7.18 -0.41
CA VAL A 382 -17.64 -7.75 -1.47
C VAL A 382 -16.63 -8.74 -0.90
N THR A 383 -16.18 -9.67 -1.73
CA THR A 383 -15.16 -10.68 -1.37
C THR A 383 -13.78 -10.38 -1.95
N LYS A 384 -13.66 -9.41 -2.86
CA LYS A 384 -12.41 -8.98 -3.49
C LYS A 384 -12.42 -7.46 -3.70
N LEU A 385 -11.24 -6.87 -3.92
CA LEU A 385 -11.11 -5.49 -4.37
C LEU A 385 -10.50 -5.45 -5.77
N GLU A 386 -11.11 -4.70 -6.67
CA GLU A 386 -10.59 -4.41 -8.02
C GLU A 386 -9.82 -3.08 -8.04
N LEU A 387 -9.24 -2.74 -9.19
CA LEU A 387 -8.45 -1.51 -9.37
C LEU A 387 -9.23 -0.27 -8.90
N ASN A 388 -8.58 0.55 -8.07
CA ASN A 388 -9.11 1.79 -7.51
C ASN A 388 -10.30 1.63 -6.56
N GLU A 389 -10.63 0.41 -6.16
CA GLU A 389 -11.61 0.17 -5.11
C GLU A 389 -11.00 0.36 -3.72
N ILE A 390 -11.85 0.84 -2.81
CA ILE A 390 -11.49 1.14 -1.43
C ILE A 390 -12.36 0.27 -0.55
N GLY A 391 -11.74 -0.53 0.32
CA GLY A 391 -12.46 -1.42 1.21
C GLY A 391 -11.93 -1.41 2.62
N VAL A 392 -12.83 -1.66 3.57
CA VAL A 392 -12.48 -1.88 4.96
C VAL A 392 -12.31 -3.38 5.18
N CYS A 393 -11.14 -3.77 5.67
CA CYS A 393 -10.76 -5.16 5.82
C CYS A 393 -10.06 -5.45 7.14
N ASN A 394 -10.05 -6.73 7.50
CA ASN A 394 -9.24 -7.26 8.58
C ASN A 394 -7.91 -7.74 8.01
N LEU A 395 -6.80 -7.20 8.51
CA LEU A 395 -5.45 -7.61 8.17
C LEU A 395 -4.87 -8.47 9.29
N SER A 396 -4.07 -9.45 8.91
CA SER A 396 -3.25 -10.25 9.83
C SER A 396 -1.81 -10.26 9.34
N THR A 397 -0.86 -10.26 10.25
CA THR A 397 0.57 -10.19 9.97
C THR A 397 1.31 -11.30 10.69
N ASP A 398 2.47 -11.70 10.18
CA ASP A 398 3.29 -12.77 10.76
C ASP A 398 4.07 -12.34 12.02
N ARG A 399 4.07 -11.04 12.34
CA ARG A 399 4.82 -10.44 13.45
C ARG A 399 4.02 -9.33 14.11
N LEU A 400 4.20 -9.14 15.41
CA LEU A 400 3.65 -8.00 16.14
C LEU A 400 4.19 -6.67 15.62
N ILE A 401 3.31 -5.69 15.45
CA ILE A 401 3.61 -4.34 14.96
C ILE A 401 3.13 -3.34 16.00
N ALA A 402 4.02 -2.41 16.34
CA ALA A 402 3.66 -1.22 17.09
C ALA A 402 3.09 -0.17 16.11
N PHE A 403 1.91 0.36 16.40
CA PHE A 403 1.23 1.33 15.53
C PHE A 403 0.34 2.27 16.36
N ASP A 404 0.12 3.46 15.84
CA ASP A 404 -1.00 4.32 16.23
C ASP A 404 -2.05 4.28 15.09
N PRO A 405 -3.34 4.49 15.38
CA PRO A 405 -4.35 4.69 14.35
C PRO A 405 -3.92 5.77 13.35
N TYR A 406 -4.17 5.58 12.05
CA TYR A 406 -3.75 6.52 11.00
C TYR A 406 -4.29 7.95 11.21
N ILE A 407 -5.48 8.08 11.81
CA ILE A 407 -6.09 9.37 12.15
C ILE A 407 -5.34 10.12 13.27
N GLU A 408 -4.61 9.39 14.12
CA GLU A 408 -3.79 9.95 15.19
C GLU A 408 -2.36 10.21 14.73
N ASP A 409 -1.76 9.27 13.99
CA ASP A 409 -0.41 9.40 13.42
C ASP A 409 -0.29 8.67 12.08
N ARG A 410 -0.07 9.44 11.02
CA ARG A 410 0.04 8.91 9.65
C ARG A 410 1.32 8.10 9.43
N ASP A 411 2.40 8.44 10.14
CA ASP A 411 3.71 7.82 9.96
C ASP A 411 3.77 6.41 10.54
N THR A 412 2.99 6.14 11.59
CA THR A 412 2.91 4.84 12.26
C THR A 412 1.66 4.04 11.90
N GLY A 413 0.59 4.68 11.42
CA GLY A 413 -0.65 4.02 11.00
C GLY A 413 -0.76 3.73 9.50
N GLY A 414 0.13 4.29 8.67
CA GLY A 414 0.11 4.13 7.21
C GLY A 414 0.99 2.97 6.74
N PHE A 415 0.54 2.23 5.72
CA PHE A 415 1.32 1.14 5.13
C PHE A 415 1.05 0.98 3.63
N ILE A 416 1.94 0.26 2.97
CA ILE A 416 1.74 -0.21 1.59
C ILE A 416 1.77 -1.74 1.52
N MET A 417 0.99 -2.29 0.59
CA MET A 417 0.96 -3.70 0.24
C MET A 417 1.78 -3.91 -1.04
N ILE A 418 2.64 -4.91 -1.02
CA ILE A 418 3.60 -5.23 -2.07
C ILE A 418 3.39 -6.68 -2.47
N ASP A 419 3.25 -6.95 -3.77
CA ASP A 419 3.16 -8.32 -4.27
C ASP A 419 4.51 -9.04 -4.15
N ARG A 420 4.47 -10.29 -3.67
CA ARG A 420 5.68 -11.06 -3.30
C ARG A 420 6.49 -11.57 -4.49
N LEU A 421 5.88 -11.61 -5.67
CA LEU A 421 6.50 -12.13 -6.89
C LEU A 421 7.06 -10.98 -7.73
N THR A 422 6.25 -9.95 -7.94
CA THR A 422 6.59 -8.81 -8.81
C THR A 422 7.32 -7.68 -8.07
N ASN A 423 7.25 -7.63 -6.73
CA ASN A 423 7.69 -6.50 -5.90
C ASN A 423 6.98 -5.17 -6.21
N ASN A 424 5.86 -5.21 -6.95
CA ASN A 424 5.06 -4.03 -7.21
C ASN A 424 4.24 -3.63 -5.98
N THR A 425 4.08 -2.32 -5.75
CA THR A 425 3.11 -1.82 -4.79
C THR A 425 1.71 -2.03 -5.37
N VAL A 426 0.90 -2.87 -4.71
CA VAL A 426 -0.44 -3.27 -5.15
C VAL A 426 -1.55 -2.57 -4.39
N GLY A 427 -1.25 -1.95 -3.25
CA GLY A 427 -2.20 -1.15 -2.50
C GLY A 427 -1.56 -0.28 -1.43
N ALA A 428 -2.32 0.67 -0.91
CA ALA A 428 -1.96 1.45 0.26
C ALA A 428 -3.09 1.35 1.30
N GLY A 429 -2.74 1.40 2.58
CA GLY A 429 -3.75 1.28 3.61
C GLY A 429 -3.43 2.04 4.89
N MET A 430 -4.49 2.17 5.68
CA MET A 430 -4.54 2.99 6.89
C MET A 430 -5.11 2.14 8.02
N LEU A 431 -4.31 1.91 9.06
CA LEU A 431 -4.72 1.16 10.24
C LEU A 431 -5.72 1.95 11.07
N HIS A 432 -6.82 1.32 11.48
CA HIS A 432 -7.82 1.90 12.38
C HIS A 432 -7.52 1.51 13.83
N PHE A 433 -7.56 0.22 14.14
CA PHE A 433 -7.35 -0.28 15.49
C PHE A 433 -7.00 -1.78 15.48
N ALA A 434 -6.48 -2.26 16.61
CA ALA A 434 -6.11 -3.64 16.80
C ALA A 434 -7.38 -4.50 16.96
N LEU A 435 -7.48 -5.59 16.20
CA LEU A 435 -8.53 -6.57 16.37
C LEU A 435 -8.21 -7.42 17.59
N ARG A 436 -9.01 -7.26 18.65
CA ARG A 436 -8.89 -8.08 19.86
C ARG A 436 -9.47 -9.48 19.60
N ARG A 437 -8.72 -10.36 18.92
CA ARG A 437 -8.88 -11.80 19.13
C ARG A 437 -7.96 -12.21 20.27
N SER A 438 -8.58 -12.44 21.43
CA SER A 438 -8.04 -13.12 22.61
C SER A 438 -6.53 -13.02 22.81
N GLN A 439 -6.11 -12.05 23.64
CA GLN A 439 -4.82 -12.07 24.36
C GLN A 439 -4.58 -13.38 25.16
N ASN A 440 -5.54 -14.32 25.15
CA ASN A 440 -5.49 -15.61 25.82
C ASN A 440 -4.88 -16.74 24.97
N ILE A 441 -4.49 -16.49 23.71
CA ILE A 441 -3.82 -17.50 22.89
C ILE A 441 -2.31 -17.22 22.94
N HIS A 442 -1.70 -17.58 24.07
CA HIS A 442 -0.25 -17.72 24.11
C HIS A 442 0.14 -19.01 23.41
N TRP A 443 1.20 -18.98 22.59
CA TRP A 443 1.88 -20.20 22.18
C TRP A 443 2.30 -20.94 23.43
N GLN A 444 1.61 -22.04 23.73
CA GLN A 444 1.93 -22.87 24.87
C GLN A 444 3.32 -23.46 24.62
N ALA A 445 4.26 -23.26 25.55
CA ALA A 445 5.54 -23.93 25.48
C ALA A 445 5.28 -25.45 25.56
N ILE A 446 5.52 -26.16 24.46
CA ILE A 446 5.34 -27.61 24.38
C ILE A 446 6.69 -28.24 24.72
N ASN A 447 6.72 -29.13 25.72
CA ASN A 447 7.95 -29.80 26.14
C ASN A 447 8.45 -30.82 25.10
N ILE A 448 7.55 -31.31 24.24
CA ILE A 448 7.85 -32.23 23.14
C ILE A 448 7.83 -31.41 21.86
N ASN A 449 8.97 -31.35 21.18
CA ASN A 449 9.12 -30.62 19.93
C ASN A 449 9.14 -31.56 18.73
N LYS A 450 9.11 -30.98 17.53
CA LYS A 450 9.23 -31.69 16.25
C LYS A 450 10.38 -32.68 16.18
N GLN A 451 11.54 -32.36 16.74
CA GLN A 451 12.71 -33.25 16.75
C GLN A 451 12.42 -34.53 17.55
N ALA A 452 11.75 -34.42 18.71
CA ALA A 452 11.34 -35.57 19.49
C ALA A 452 10.28 -36.42 18.75
N HIS A 453 9.32 -35.78 18.07
CA HIS A 453 8.32 -36.49 17.25
C HIS A 453 8.94 -37.21 16.04
N ALA A 454 9.95 -36.62 15.40
CA ALA A 454 10.70 -37.25 14.32
C ALA A 454 11.53 -38.43 14.82
N ALA A 455 12.21 -38.27 15.96
CA ALA A 455 13.09 -39.28 16.54
C ALA A 455 12.35 -40.57 16.91
N ILE A 456 11.17 -40.48 17.54
CA ILE A 456 10.40 -41.68 17.92
C ILE A 456 9.90 -42.49 16.70
N LYS A 457 9.78 -41.84 15.53
CA LYS A 457 9.37 -42.47 14.28
C LYS A 457 10.54 -42.95 13.42
N GLY A 458 11.77 -42.60 13.78
CA GLY A 458 12.95 -42.92 12.97
C GLY A 458 12.87 -42.38 11.55
N GLN A 459 12.31 -41.18 11.36
CA GLN A 459 12.18 -40.57 10.03
C GLN A 459 12.31 -39.04 10.10
N LYS A 460 12.71 -38.42 8.98
CA LYS A 460 12.62 -36.98 8.80
C LYS A 460 11.22 -36.63 8.26
N PRO A 461 10.47 -35.71 8.89
CA PRO A 461 9.20 -35.26 8.36
C PRO A 461 9.41 -34.27 7.22
N PHE A 462 8.56 -34.34 6.20
CA PHE A 462 8.54 -33.42 5.07
C PHE A 462 7.21 -33.48 4.31
N VAL A 463 6.98 -32.50 3.44
CA VAL A 463 5.82 -32.40 2.55
C VAL A 463 6.21 -32.74 1.13
N LEU A 464 5.47 -33.67 0.51
CA LEU A 464 5.45 -33.90 -0.93
C LEU A 464 4.23 -33.21 -1.52
N TRP A 465 4.46 -32.10 -2.22
CA TRP A 465 3.39 -31.27 -2.78
C TRP A 465 3.19 -31.55 -4.27
N PHE A 466 2.19 -32.36 -4.61
CA PHE A 466 1.85 -32.71 -5.99
C PHE A 466 0.95 -31.62 -6.60
N THR A 467 1.42 -30.97 -7.66
CA THR A 467 0.70 -29.91 -8.39
C THR A 467 0.59 -30.25 -9.89
N GLY A 468 -0.47 -29.78 -10.55
CA GLY A 468 -0.78 -30.13 -11.95
C GLY A 468 -2.26 -30.00 -12.29
N LEU A 469 -2.60 -30.08 -13.58
CA LEU A 469 -3.98 -29.97 -14.07
C LEU A 469 -4.90 -31.08 -13.55
N SER A 470 -6.22 -30.86 -13.54
CA SER A 470 -7.19 -31.94 -13.26
C SER A 470 -6.96 -33.10 -14.25
N GLY A 471 -7.05 -34.36 -13.83
CA GLY A 471 -6.77 -35.50 -14.72
C GLY A 471 -5.30 -35.72 -15.09
N SER A 472 -4.35 -34.93 -14.56
CA SER A 472 -2.90 -35.13 -14.81
C SER A 472 -2.34 -36.42 -14.18
N GLY A 473 -3.03 -37.00 -13.19
CA GLY A 473 -2.58 -38.21 -12.49
C GLY A 473 -2.02 -37.99 -11.09
N LYS A 474 -2.09 -36.76 -10.54
CA LYS A 474 -1.63 -36.43 -9.17
C LYS A 474 -2.07 -37.45 -8.11
N SER A 475 -3.38 -37.64 -7.92
CA SER A 475 -3.89 -38.55 -6.89
C SER A 475 -3.46 -39.99 -7.14
N THR A 476 -3.34 -40.42 -8.40
CA THR A 476 -2.85 -41.76 -8.76
C THR A 476 -1.40 -41.94 -8.32
N ILE A 477 -0.51 -41.02 -8.71
CA ILE A 477 0.91 -41.08 -8.38
C ILE A 477 1.10 -40.91 -6.86
N ALA A 478 0.41 -39.98 -6.22
CA ALA A 478 0.49 -39.76 -4.77
C ALA A 478 0.10 -41.02 -3.97
N ASN A 479 -0.98 -41.73 -4.37
CA ASN A 479 -1.36 -43.00 -3.75
C ASN A 479 -0.29 -44.09 -3.91
N LEU A 480 0.35 -44.17 -5.08
CA LEU A 480 1.42 -45.15 -5.31
C LEU A 480 2.69 -44.82 -4.54
N VAL A 481 3.06 -43.53 -4.44
CA VAL A 481 4.17 -43.07 -3.61
C VAL A 481 3.88 -43.36 -2.14
N GLU A 482 2.67 -43.09 -1.65
CA GLU A 482 2.26 -43.41 -0.29
C GLU A 482 2.39 -44.92 0.00
N LYS A 483 1.90 -45.78 -0.90
CA LYS A 483 2.07 -47.24 -0.78
C LYS A 483 3.54 -47.66 -0.71
N LYS A 484 4.40 -47.05 -1.53
CA LYS A 484 5.83 -47.35 -1.55
C LYS A 484 6.50 -46.90 -0.24
N LEU A 485 6.23 -45.70 0.25
CA LEU A 485 6.75 -45.19 1.53
C LEU A 485 6.25 -46.04 2.70
N TYR A 486 4.98 -46.44 2.70
CA TYR A 486 4.41 -47.34 3.70
C TYR A 486 5.13 -48.69 3.72
N SER A 487 5.46 -49.26 2.54
CA SER A 487 6.23 -50.50 2.44
C SER A 487 7.66 -50.38 2.98
N LEU A 488 8.22 -49.16 3.05
CA LEU A 488 9.51 -48.85 3.67
C LEU A 488 9.39 -48.53 5.18
N GLY A 489 8.22 -48.81 5.78
CA GLY A 489 7.97 -48.58 7.20
C GLY A 489 7.85 -47.10 7.59
N LYS A 490 7.65 -46.20 6.62
CA LYS A 490 7.50 -44.76 6.90
C LYS A 490 6.08 -44.42 7.29
N HIS A 491 5.94 -43.49 8.23
CA HIS A 491 4.66 -42.95 8.68
C HIS A 491 4.24 -41.79 7.77
N THR A 492 3.16 -42.02 7.02
CA THR A 492 2.65 -41.08 6.00
C THR A 492 1.21 -40.68 6.25
N TYR A 493 0.80 -39.55 5.64
CA TYR A 493 -0.61 -39.19 5.51
C TYR A 493 -0.86 -38.44 4.19
N LEU A 494 -1.82 -38.91 3.39
CA LEU A 494 -2.25 -38.27 2.14
C LEU A 494 -3.43 -37.32 2.34
N LEU A 495 -3.19 -36.03 2.10
CA LEU A 495 -4.21 -34.99 1.96
C LEU A 495 -4.61 -34.89 0.48
N ASP A 496 -5.81 -35.36 0.15
CA ASP A 496 -6.39 -35.27 -1.20
C ASP A 496 -7.44 -34.15 -1.29
N GLY A 497 -7.41 -33.41 -2.41
CA GLY A 497 -8.27 -32.25 -2.64
C GLY A 497 -9.77 -32.52 -2.65
N ASP A 498 -10.22 -33.72 -3.01
CA ASP A 498 -11.64 -34.07 -2.93
C ASP A 498 -12.02 -34.45 -1.50
N ASN A 499 -11.18 -35.24 -0.82
CA ASN A 499 -11.45 -35.73 0.53
C ASN A 499 -11.62 -34.59 1.54
N VAL A 500 -10.77 -33.57 1.47
CA VAL A 500 -10.82 -32.44 2.41
C VAL A 500 -12.06 -31.56 2.24
N ARG A 501 -12.66 -31.56 1.03
CA ARG A 501 -13.89 -30.81 0.73
C ARG A 501 -15.14 -31.45 1.33
N HIS A 502 -15.06 -32.68 1.83
CA HIS A 502 -16.14 -33.26 2.63
C HIS A 502 -16.15 -32.74 4.09
N GLY A 503 -15.04 -32.18 4.57
CA GLY A 503 -14.86 -31.76 5.95
C GLY A 503 -14.31 -30.34 6.06
N LEU A 504 -12.98 -30.23 6.18
CA LEU A 504 -12.24 -28.99 6.45
C LEU A 504 -12.58 -27.85 5.48
N ASN A 505 -12.85 -28.17 4.22
CA ASN A 505 -13.05 -27.20 3.14
C ASN A 505 -14.45 -27.30 2.49
N LYS A 506 -15.44 -27.79 3.23
CA LYS A 506 -16.82 -27.99 2.71
C LYS A 506 -17.56 -26.70 2.37
N ASP A 507 -17.13 -25.58 2.96
CA ASP A 507 -17.68 -24.24 2.77
C ASP A 507 -17.12 -23.54 1.53
N LEU A 508 -16.07 -24.08 0.90
CA LEU A 508 -15.35 -23.42 -0.18
C LEU A 508 -15.84 -23.87 -1.56
N GLY A 509 -16.10 -22.91 -2.44
CA GLY A 509 -16.39 -23.13 -3.84
C GLY A 509 -15.14 -23.39 -4.70
N PHE A 510 -15.22 -22.95 -5.96
CA PHE A 510 -14.16 -23.09 -6.97
C PHE A 510 -13.73 -21.75 -7.58
N THR A 511 -14.11 -20.64 -6.96
CA THR A 511 -13.60 -19.31 -7.32
C THR A 511 -12.12 -19.19 -6.95
N ASP A 512 -11.41 -18.20 -7.50
CA ASP A 512 -10.00 -17.99 -7.19
C ASP A 512 -9.77 -17.71 -5.70
N ALA A 513 -10.64 -16.92 -5.05
CA ALA A 513 -10.59 -16.69 -3.61
C ALA A 513 -10.78 -17.98 -2.80
N ASP A 514 -11.76 -18.81 -3.16
CA ASP A 514 -11.98 -20.11 -2.52
C ASP A 514 -10.78 -21.04 -2.68
N ARG A 515 -10.09 -20.97 -3.82
CA ARG A 515 -8.90 -21.77 -4.11
C ARG A 515 -7.71 -21.32 -3.26
N VAL A 516 -7.49 -20.02 -3.12
CA VAL A 516 -6.47 -19.45 -2.24
C VAL A 516 -6.68 -19.94 -0.81
N GLU A 517 -7.90 -19.79 -0.28
CA GLU A 517 -8.23 -20.23 1.08
C GLU A 517 -8.13 -21.76 1.23
N ASN A 518 -8.54 -22.53 0.21
CA ASN A 518 -8.42 -23.99 0.19
C ASN A 518 -6.95 -24.43 0.30
N ILE A 519 -6.03 -23.79 -0.43
CA ILE A 519 -4.60 -24.12 -0.33
C ILE A 519 -4.02 -23.64 1.01
N ARG A 520 -4.40 -22.45 1.51
CA ARG A 520 -3.96 -21.94 2.81
C ARG A 520 -4.30 -22.89 3.96
N ARG A 521 -5.54 -23.37 4.04
CA ARG A 521 -5.97 -24.33 5.09
C ARG A 521 -5.17 -25.63 5.03
N ILE A 522 -4.89 -26.12 3.83
CA ILE A 522 -4.18 -27.39 3.63
C ILE A 522 -2.70 -27.27 3.94
N ALA A 523 -2.09 -26.15 3.61
CA ALA A 523 -0.71 -25.87 3.95
C ALA A 523 -0.50 -25.83 5.47
N GLU A 524 -1.41 -25.21 6.23
CA GLU A 524 -1.38 -25.21 7.70
C GLU A 524 -1.56 -26.61 8.30
N VAL A 525 -2.47 -27.42 7.75
CA VAL A 525 -2.64 -28.82 8.20
C VAL A 525 -1.39 -29.65 7.90
N ALA A 526 -0.81 -29.49 6.71
CA ALA A 526 0.43 -30.17 6.35
C ALA A 526 1.58 -29.78 7.29
N ARG A 527 1.71 -28.50 7.63
CA ARG A 527 2.68 -28.00 8.61
C ARG A 527 2.50 -28.68 9.98
N LEU A 528 1.27 -28.75 10.50
CA LEU A 528 1.00 -29.41 11.79
C LEU A 528 1.35 -30.91 11.78
N MET A 529 1.10 -31.59 10.65
CA MET A 529 1.47 -33.00 10.51
C MET A 529 2.98 -33.21 10.40
N VAL A 530 3.71 -32.31 9.74
CA VAL A 530 5.18 -32.30 9.72
C VAL A 530 5.74 -32.04 11.12
N ASP A 531 5.17 -31.11 11.88
CA ASP A 531 5.52 -30.86 13.28
C ASP A 531 5.29 -32.11 14.16
N ALA A 532 4.23 -32.86 13.88
CA ALA A 532 3.98 -34.16 14.49
C ALA A 532 4.91 -35.29 14.00
N GLY A 533 5.89 -35.01 13.12
CA GLY A 533 6.88 -35.98 12.63
C GLY A 533 6.41 -36.86 11.46
N GLN A 534 5.34 -36.51 10.74
CA GLN A 534 4.82 -37.27 9.59
C GLN A 534 5.49 -36.88 8.25
N ILE A 535 5.49 -37.80 7.28
CA ILE A 535 5.68 -37.47 5.87
C ILE A 535 4.29 -37.20 5.27
N VAL A 536 4.05 -35.99 4.77
CA VAL A 536 2.74 -35.56 4.31
C VAL A 536 2.72 -35.51 2.79
N LEU A 537 1.79 -36.21 2.16
CA LEU A 537 1.56 -36.12 0.73
C LEU A 537 0.36 -35.21 0.48
N VAL A 538 0.51 -34.21 -0.39
CA VAL A 538 -0.56 -33.24 -0.69
C VAL A 538 -0.86 -33.30 -2.18
N SER A 539 -2.06 -33.75 -2.56
CA SER A 539 -2.50 -33.88 -3.96
C SER A 539 -3.57 -32.86 -4.31
N PHE A 540 -3.15 -31.68 -4.79
CA PHE A 540 -4.03 -30.55 -5.09
C PHE A 540 -3.68 -29.92 -6.43
N ILE A 541 -4.65 -29.27 -7.08
CA ILE A 541 -4.38 -28.55 -8.33
C ILE A 541 -3.43 -27.37 -8.08
N SER A 542 -3.59 -26.64 -6.96
CA SER A 542 -2.71 -25.56 -6.52
C SER A 542 -2.30 -24.59 -7.65
N PRO A 543 -3.27 -23.93 -8.30
CA PRO A 543 -3.05 -23.27 -9.59
C PRO A 543 -2.04 -22.12 -9.56
N PHE A 544 -1.92 -21.43 -8.42
CA PHE A 544 -1.14 -20.21 -8.29
C PHE A 544 0.21 -20.47 -7.63
N ARG A 545 1.27 -19.86 -8.14
CA ARG A 545 2.64 -19.98 -7.60
C ARG A 545 2.75 -19.37 -6.21
N SER A 546 2.05 -18.26 -5.94
CA SER A 546 2.06 -17.58 -4.63
C SER A 546 1.67 -18.51 -3.49
N GLU A 547 0.61 -19.30 -3.67
CA GLU A 547 0.10 -20.21 -2.64
C GLU A 547 1.02 -21.42 -2.45
N ARG A 548 1.65 -21.91 -3.53
CA ARG A 548 2.65 -23.00 -3.41
C ARG A 548 3.92 -22.52 -2.70
N ARG A 549 4.37 -21.29 -2.98
CA ARG A 549 5.48 -20.66 -2.25
C ARG A 549 5.14 -20.43 -0.77
N MET A 550 3.92 -19.99 -0.46
CA MET A 550 3.44 -19.86 0.91
C MET A 550 3.49 -21.22 1.65
N ALA A 551 3.01 -22.29 1.02
CA ALA A 551 3.07 -23.62 1.62
C ALA A 551 4.50 -24.10 1.90
N ARG A 552 5.45 -23.77 1.00
CA ARG A 552 6.88 -24.04 1.16
C ARG A 552 7.51 -23.29 2.34
N GLU A 553 7.11 -22.04 2.56
CA GLU A 553 7.66 -21.18 3.63
C GLU A 553 7.09 -21.47 5.02
N LEU A 554 6.02 -22.28 5.12
CA LEU A 554 5.43 -22.70 6.39
C LEU A 554 6.21 -23.81 7.12
N VAL A 555 7.13 -24.49 6.42
CA VAL A 555 7.97 -25.57 6.96
C VAL A 555 9.45 -25.21 6.87
N ASP A 556 10.32 -25.96 7.55
CA ASP A 556 11.75 -25.64 7.57
C ASP A 556 12.40 -25.90 6.20
N ARG A 557 13.54 -25.26 5.94
CA ARG A 557 14.27 -25.43 4.68
C ARG A 557 14.66 -26.91 4.49
N GLY A 558 14.31 -27.47 3.34
CA GLY A 558 14.57 -28.87 3.01
C GLY A 558 13.44 -29.83 3.38
N GLU A 559 12.30 -29.33 3.87
CA GLU A 559 11.14 -30.14 4.24
C GLU A 559 9.96 -30.00 3.29
N PHE A 560 10.13 -29.28 2.18
CA PHE A 560 9.09 -29.12 1.17
C PHE A 560 9.64 -29.47 -0.20
N PHE A 561 8.99 -30.42 -0.87
CA PHE A 561 9.34 -30.88 -2.20
C PHE A 561 8.14 -30.73 -3.12
N GLU A 562 8.25 -29.83 -4.09
CA GLU A 562 7.23 -29.59 -5.10
C GLU A 562 7.39 -30.60 -6.24
N VAL A 563 6.35 -31.40 -6.44
CA VAL A 563 6.27 -32.42 -7.49
C VAL A 563 5.34 -31.91 -8.57
N PHE A 564 5.91 -31.46 -9.68
CA PHE A 564 5.13 -31.01 -10.84
C PHE A 564 4.74 -32.22 -11.70
N ILE A 565 3.45 -32.56 -11.67
CA ILE A 565 2.84 -33.58 -12.53
C ILE A 565 2.40 -32.90 -13.82
N ASP A 566 3.26 -33.00 -14.82
CA ASP A 566 3.12 -32.37 -16.11
C ASP A 566 2.34 -33.27 -17.07
N THR A 567 1.26 -32.72 -17.59
CA THR A 567 0.38 -33.35 -18.56
C THR A 567 -0.20 -32.24 -19.43
N PRO A 568 0.00 -32.30 -20.75
CA PRO A 568 -0.70 -31.40 -21.66
C PRO A 568 -2.21 -31.45 -21.46
N ILE A 569 -2.87 -30.29 -21.59
CA ILE A 569 -4.31 -30.17 -21.28
C ILE A 569 -5.18 -31.08 -22.17
N ASP A 570 -4.80 -31.29 -23.43
CA ASP A 570 -5.53 -32.16 -24.35
C ASP A 570 -5.45 -33.63 -23.93
N VAL A 571 -4.32 -34.06 -23.36
CA VAL A 571 -4.15 -35.40 -22.81
C VAL A 571 -4.96 -35.56 -21.52
N ALA A 572 -4.93 -34.56 -20.64
CA ALA A 572 -5.72 -34.54 -19.42
C ALA A 572 -7.24 -34.56 -19.72
N GLU A 573 -7.67 -33.83 -20.73
CA GLU A 573 -9.04 -33.78 -21.24
C GLU A 573 -9.47 -35.12 -21.88
N LYS A 574 -8.57 -35.82 -22.59
CA LYS A 574 -8.86 -37.17 -23.09
C LYS A 574 -9.03 -38.19 -21.96
N ARG A 575 -8.23 -38.07 -20.90
CA ARG A 575 -8.28 -38.98 -19.73
C ARG A 575 -9.56 -38.78 -18.92
N ASP A 576 -9.94 -37.52 -18.67
CA ASP A 576 -11.12 -37.04 -17.93
C ASP A 576 -11.84 -38.07 -17.02
N PRO A 577 -11.14 -38.64 -16.00
CA PRO A 577 -11.66 -39.76 -15.22
C PRO A 577 -12.91 -39.40 -14.41
N LYS A 578 -13.10 -38.10 -14.14
CA LYS A 578 -14.23 -37.56 -13.37
C LYS A 578 -15.31 -36.93 -14.26
N GLY A 579 -15.15 -36.94 -15.58
CA GLY A 579 -16.09 -36.32 -16.53
C GLY A 579 -16.17 -34.79 -16.43
N LEU A 580 -15.20 -34.13 -15.81
CA LEU A 580 -15.21 -32.70 -15.51
C LEU A 580 -14.92 -31.87 -16.76
N TYR A 581 -13.99 -32.31 -17.61
CA TYR A 581 -13.70 -31.60 -18.87
C TYR A 581 -14.93 -31.63 -19.79
N LYS A 582 -15.59 -32.79 -19.90
CA LYS A 582 -16.85 -32.90 -20.66
C LYS A 582 -17.95 -31.97 -20.14
N LYS A 583 -18.11 -31.87 -18.82
CA LYS A 583 -19.07 -30.95 -18.19
C LYS A 583 -18.73 -29.49 -18.46
N MET A 584 -17.45 -29.13 -18.38
CA MET A 584 -16.99 -27.79 -18.74
C MET A 584 -17.33 -27.46 -20.19
N ARG A 585 -16.97 -28.33 -21.14
CA ARG A 585 -17.24 -28.09 -22.58
C ARG A 585 -18.74 -27.92 -22.90
N ARG A 586 -19.63 -28.46 -22.08
CA ARG A 586 -21.09 -28.25 -22.16
C ARG A 586 -21.59 -26.96 -21.48
N GLY A 587 -20.71 -26.18 -20.87
CA GLY A 587 -21.04 -24.95 -20.14
C GLY A 587 -21.60 -25.18 -18.73
N GLU A 588 -21.55 -26.40 -18.21
CA GLU A 588 -22.12 -26.77 -16.89
C GLU A 588 -21.19 -26.39 -15.72
N LEU A 589 -19.90 -26.17 -15.99
CA LEU A 589 -18.90 -25.74 -15.02
C LEU A 589 -18.25 -24.44 -15.48
N LYS A 590 -17.99 -23.54 -14.53
CA LYS A 590 -17.25 -22.28 -14.73
C LYS A 590 -16.01 -22.29 -13.83
N ASN A 591 -15.02 -21.46 -14.15
CA ASN A 591 -13.75 -21.32 -13.42
C ASN A 591 -12.93 -22.64 -13.38
N PHE A 592 -12.86 -23.35 -14.50
CA PHE A 592 -12.09 -24.58 -14.66
C PHE A 592 -10.62 -24.29 -14.98
N THR A 593 -9.73 -24.88 -14.18
CA THR A 593 -8.29 -24.62 -14.24
C THR A 593 -7.69 -25.08 -15.58
N GLY A 594 -6.94 -24.20 -16.23
CA GLY A 594 -6.29 -24.43 -17.52
C GLY A 594 -7.18 -24.14 -18.73
N ILE A 595 -8.47 -23.79 -18.54
CA ILE A 595 -9.37 -23.39 -19.63
C ILE A 595 -9.81 -21.93 -19.45
N ASP A 596 -10.59 -21.64 -18.40
CA ASP A 596 -11.17 -20.33 -18.09
C ASP A 596 -10.67 -19.75 -16.75
N SER A 597 -9.81 -20.48 -16.02
CA SER A 597 -9.02 -20.00 -14.89
C SER A 597 -7.55 -20.42 -15.08
N PRO A 598 -6.55 -19.57 -14.77
CA PRO A 598 -5.15 -19.84 -15.08
C PRO A 598 -4.55 -20.99 -14.26
N TYR A 599 -3.54 -21.64 -14.82
CA TYR A 599 -2.63 -22.55 -14.12
C TYR A 599 -1.20 -22.05 -14.31
N GLU A 600 -0.59 -21.56 -13.24
CA GLU A 600 0.78 -21.07 -13.25
C GLU A 600 1.74 -22.23 -13.01
N VAL A 601 2.41 -22.68 -14.07
CA VAL A 601 3.37 -23.79 -14.03
C VAL A 601 4.51 -23.47 -13.04
N PRO A 602 4.94 -24.41 -12.17
CA PRO A 602 6.08 -24.19 -11.28
C PRO A 602 7.36 -23.84 -12.06
N GLU A 603 8.14 -22.88 -11.57
CA GLU A 603 9.41 -22.49 -12.20
C GLU A 603 10.57 -23.39 -11.78
N ASN A 604 10.60 -23.79 -10.51
CA ASN A 604 11.70 -24.53 -9.89
C ASN A 604 11.15 -25.69 -9.04
N ALA A 605 10.35 -26.58 -9.64
CA ALA A 605 9.91 -27.79 -8.95
C ALA A 605 11.11 -28.71 -8.68
N GLU A 606 11.22 -29.25 -7.47
CA GLU A 606 12.27 -30.22 -7.14
C GLU A 606 12.17 -31.49 -8.00
N ILE A 607 10.93 -31.91 -8.29
CA ILE A 607 10.67 -33.12 -9.06
C ILE A 607 9.68 -32.80 -10.19
N HIS A 608 10.09 -33.05 -11.43
CA HIS A 608 9.23 -32.93 -12.60
C HIS A 608 8.90 -34.31 -13.17
N VAL A 609 7.61 -34.60 -13.32
CA VAL A 609 7.09 -35.85 -13.86
C VAL A 609 6.23 -35.57 -15.09
N ASP A 610 6.77 -35.89 -16.27
CA ASP A 610 5.98 -35.91 -17.50
C ASP A 610 5.23 -37.24 -17.64
N THR A 611 3.92 -37.17 -17.51
CA THR A 611 3.02 -38.33 -17.54
C THR A 611 2.67 -38.80 -18.96
N THR A 612 3.23 -38.18 -19.99
CA THR A 612 3.13 -38.66 -21.38
C THR A 612 4.24 -39.64 -21.71
N THR A 613 5.38 -39.55 -21.00
CA THR A 613 6.56 -40.39 -21.21
C THR A 613 6.78 -41.40 -20.09
N LEU A 614 6.40 -41.08 -18.85
CA LEU A 614 6.56 -41.97 -17.69
C LEU A 614 5.26 -42.68 -17.33
N THR A 615 5.35 -43.98 -17.04
CA THR A 615 4.28 -44.71 -16.37
C THR A 615 4.18 -44.28 -14.90
N PRO A 616 3.02 -44.46 -14.24
CA PRO A 616 2.88 -44.14 -12.82
C PRO A 616 3.92 -44.84 -11.93
N GLU A 617 4.30 -46.07 -12.25
CA GLU A 617 5.30 -46.85 -11.52
C GLU A 617 6.70 -46.23 -11.64
N LEU A 618 7.12 -45.87 -12.85
CA LEU A 618 8.41 -45.20 -13.08
C LEU A 618 8.45 -43.79 -12.45
N ALA A 619 7.31 -43.09 -12.42
CA ALA A 619 7.19 -41.81 -11.73
C ALA A 619 7.41 -41.96 -10.21
N VAL A 620 6.89 -43.04 -9.60
CA VAL A 620 7.09 -43.34 -8.18
C VAL A 620 8.56 -43.62 -7.89
N GLU A 621 9.22 -44.43 -8.72
CA GLU A 621 10.67 -44.70 -8.58
C GLU A 621 11.48 -43.40 -8.68
N LYS A 622 11.18 -42.54 -9.66
CA LYS A 622 11.84 -41.25 -9.81
C LYS A 622 11.70 -40.36 -8.56
N ILE A 623 10.50 -40.29 -7.97
CA ILE A 623 10.24 -39.51 -6.76
C ILE A 623 11.02 -40.09 -5.56
N VAL A 624 10.94 -41.40 -5.35
CA VAL A 624 11.60 -42.06 -4.21
C VAL A 624 13.12 -41.98 -4.30
N ASN A 625 13.68 -42.14 -5.50
CA ASN A 625 15.12 -41.98 -5.73
C ASN A 625 15.58 -40.56 -5.42
N TYR A 626 14.86 -39.55 -5.89
CA TYR A 626 15.17 -38.15 -5.57
C TYR A 626 15.18 -37.89 -4.06
N LEU A 627 14.19 -38.41 -3.32
CA LEU A 627 14.13 -38.25 -1.86
C LEU A 627 15.28 -38.95 -1.13
N SER A 628 15.76 -40.06 -1.70
CA SER A 628 16.93 -40.77 -1.19
C SER A 628 18.20 -39.95 -1.44
N ASP A 629 18.38 -39.43 -2.65
CA ASP A 629 19.52 -38.60 -3.04
C ASP A 629 19.58 -37.29 -2.24
N ALA A 630 18.41 -36.72 -1.92
CA ALA A 630 18.28 -35.55 -1.06
C ALA A 630 18.56 -35.85 0.43
N GLY A 631 18.78 -37.11 0.82
CA GLY A 631 19.11 -37.52 2.18
C GLY A 631 17.95 -37.37 3.18
N VAL A 632 16.71 -37.33 2.68
CA VAL A 632 15.49 -37.25 3.50
C VAL A 632 14.79 -38.61 3.65
N LEU A 633 15.14 -39.57 2.80
CA LEU A 633 14.66 -40.94 2.85
C LEU A 633 15.84 -41.92 2.91
N ASP A 634 15.97 -42.64 4.01
CA ASP A 634 16.98 -43.70 4.12
C ASP A 634 16.55 -44.92 3.28
N GLN A 635 17.41 -45.36 2.37
CA GLN A 635 17.28 -46.67 1.72
C GLN A 635 17.82 -47.73 2.69
N SER A 636 16.92 -48.42 3.37
CA SER A 636 17.26 -49.58 4.20
C SER A 636 17.74 -50.76 3.37
#